data_AF-A0A9X6U550-F1
#
_entry.id   AF-A0A9X6U550-F1
#
_cell.length_a   1.000
_cell.length_b   1.000
_cell.length_c   1.000
_cell.angle_alpha   90.00
_cell.angle_beta   90.00
_cell.angle_gamma   90.00
#
_symmetry.space_group_name_H-M   'P 1'
#
loop_
_entity.id
_entity.type
_entity.pdbx_description
1 polymer ?
#
loop_
_entity_poly.entity_id
_entity_poly.type
_entity_poly.pdbx_seq_one_letter_code
_entity_poly.pdbx_strand_id
1 'polypeptide(L)'
;HQTEIQHFLQKLNLPLYYSKPVMNQLAHFVEGFLAHGFSGTLTDIHRESCHSRNRRTLSHFLTHGKWNEDHLLHVVQESAWKAIHQEA
;
A
#
# COMPACT_ATOMS: atom_id res chain seq x y z
N HIS A 1 7.78 -10.99 1.61
CA HIS A 1 7.40 -9.69 1.00
C HIS A 1 5.97 -9.69 0.48
N GLN A 2 5.66 -10.10 -0.77
CA GLN A 2 4.31 -9.89 -1.33
C GLN A 2 3.18 -10.59 -0.54
N THR A 3 3.38 -11.82 -0.08
CA THR A 3 2.40 -12.57 0.74
C THR A 3 2.15 -11.92 2.09
N GLU A 4 3.19 -11.41 2.75
CA GLU A 4 3.09 -10.73 4.05
C GLU A 4 2.36 -9.39 3.93
N ILE A 5 2.64 -8.62 2.87
CA ILE A 5 1.94 -7.36 2.56
C ILE A 5 0.45 -7.66 2.32
N GLN A 6 0.13 -8.69 1.55
CA GLN A 6 -1.28 -9.07 1.32
C GLN A 6 -1.98 -9.47 2.63
N HIS A 7 -1.32 -10.27 3.47
CA HIS A 7 -1.87 -10.63 4.78
C HIS A 7 -2.06 -9.43 5.69
N PHE A 8 -1.13 -8.48 5.70
CA PHE A 8 -1.27 -7.24 6.44
C PHE A 8 -2.47 -6.42 5.97
N LEU A 9 -2.61 -6.21 4.65
CA LEU A 9 -3.74 -5.47 4.09
C LEU A 9 -5.09 -6.19 4.37
N GLN A 10 -5.10 -7.52 4.43
CA GLN A 10 -6.25 -8.31 4.86
C GLN A 10 -6.58 -8.11 6.35
N LYS A 11 -5.59 -8.10 7.23
CA LYS A 11 -5.78 -7.85 8.68
C LYS A 11 -6.39 -6.48 8.96
N LEU A 12 -6.10 -5.49 8.11
CA LEU A 12 -6.71 -4.16 8.14
C LEU A 12 -8.15 -4.14 7.57
N ASN A 13 -8.70 -5.28 7.15
CA ASN A 13 -10.03 -5.41 6.52
C ASN A 13 -10.23 -4.58 5.24
N LEU A 14 -9.15 -4.12 4.61
CA LEU A 14 -9.18 -3.29 3.40
C LEU A 14 -9.87 -3.95 2.19
N PRO A 15 -9.78 -5.29 1.97
CA PRO A 15 -10.49 -5.94 0.88
C PRO A 15 -12.02 -5.82 0.94
N LEU A 16 -12.61 -5.47 2.08
CA LEU A 16 -14.05 -5.21 2.22
C LEU A 16 -14.46 -3.84 1.66
N TYR A 17 -13.51 -2.91 1.55
CA TYR A 17 -13.75 -1.51 1.15
C TYR A 17 -13.17 -1.16 -0.22
N TYR A 18 -12.12 -1.87 -0.65
CA TYR A 18 -11.44 -1.60 -1.90
C TYR A 18 -11.58 -2.73 -2.91
N SER A 19 -11.71 -2.32 -4.18
CA SER A 19 -11.70 -3.26 -5.29
C SER A 19 -10.35 -3.97 -5.42
N LYS A 20 -10.36 -5.17 -6.02
CA LYS A 20 -9.14 -5.95 -6.29
C LYS A 20 -8.06 -5.17 -7.07
N PRO A 21 -8.39 -4.33 -8.08
CA PRO A 21 -7.40 -3.45 -8.72
C PRO A 21 -6.69 -2.50 -7.75
N VAL A 22 -7.45 -1.83 -6.87
CA VAL A 22 -6.90 -0.91 -5.86
C VAL A 22 -6.00 -1.68 -4.90
N MET A 23 -6.47 -2.81 -4.36
CA MET A 23 -5.67 -3.66 -3.48
C MET A 23 -4.34 -4.09 -4.10
N ASN A 24 -4.35 -4.46 -5.38
CA ASN A 24 -3.12 -4.85 -6.06
C ASN A 24 -2.14 -3.67 -6.25
N GLN A 25 -2.64 -2.47 -6.53
CA GLN A 25 -1.78 -1.29 -6.68
C GLN A 25 -1.22 -0.83 -5.33
N LEU A 26 -2.00 -0.93 -4.25
CA LEU A 26 -1.52 -0.68 -2.88
C LEU A 26 -0.41 -1.66 -2.50
N ALA A 27 -0.60 -2.95 -2.75
CA ALA A 27 0.44 -3.95 -2.47
C ALA A 27 1.71 -3.69 -3.29
N HIS A 28 1.58 -3.33 -4.56
CA HIS A 28 2.70 -2.97 -5.44
C HIS A 28 3.46 -1.75 -4.92
N PHE A 29 2.74 -0.71 -4.50
CA PHE A 29 3.33 0.51 -3.94
C PHE A 29 4.09 0.22 -2.65
N VAL A 30 3.46 -0.47 -1.69
CA VAL A 30 4.07 -0.82 -0.40
C VAL A 30 5.30 -1.71 -0.60
N GLU A 31 5.25 -2.67 -1.51
CA GLU A 31 6.38 -3.54 -1.85
C GLU A 31 7.60 -2.73 -2.33
N GLY A 32 7.41 -1.84 -3.31
CA GLY A 32 8.50 -1.00 -3.82
C GLY A 32 9.03 -0.02 -2.78
N PHE A 33 8.13 0.53 -1.96
CA PHE A 33 8.51 1.48 -0.92
C PHE A 33 9.33 0.82 0.19
N LEU A 34 8.98 -0.41 0.58
CA LEU A 34 9.75 -1.21 1.53
C LEU A 34 11.11 -1.64 0.96
N ALA A 35 11.14 -2.08 -0.30
CA ALA A 35 12.37 -2.50 -0.95
C ALA A 35 13.41 -1.36 -1.02
N HIS A 36 12.94 -0.13 -1.27
CA HIS A 36 13.79 1.07 -1.36
C HIS A 36 14.07 1.75 -0.01
N GLY A 37 13.63 1.16 1.10
CA GLY A 37 13.88 1.71 2.43
C GLY A 37 13.18 3.05 2.70
N PHE A 38 11.92 3.18 2.28
CA PHE A 38 11.04 4.32 2.59
C PHE A 38 11.52 5.68 2.05
N SER A 39 12.31 5.68 0.98
CA SER A 39 12.83 6.90 0.35
C SER A 39 12.62 6.88 -1.17
N GLY A 40 13.25 7.81 -1.88
CA GLY A 40 13.32 7.77 -3.34
C GLY A 40 12.09 8.30 -4.09
N THR A 41 12.22 8.34 -5.41
CA THR A 41 11.16 8.79 -6.32
C THR A 41 10.22 7.64 -6.67
N LEU A 42 9.07 7.96 -7.27
CA LEU A 42 8.17 6.94 -7.81
C LEU A 42 8.85 6.02 -8.84
N THR A 43 9.89 6.50 -9.53
CA THR A 43 10.66 5.67 -10.46
C THR A 43 11.51 4.64 -9.71
N ASP A 44 12.12 5.04 -8.59
CA ASP A 44 12.94 4.16 -7.76
C ASP A 44 12.06 3.08 -7.10
N ILE A 45 10.94 3.51 -6.50
CA ILE A 45 9.92 2.62 -5.92
C ILE A 45 9.43 1.59 -6.94
N HIS A 46 9.10 2.04 -8.16
CA HIS A 46 8.64 1.12 -9.20
C HIS A 46 9.74 0.15 -9.65
N ARG A 47 10.99 0.62 -9.80
CA ARG A 47 12.12 -0.22 -10.20
C ARG A 47 12.37 -1.34 -9.19
N GLU A 48 12.18 -1.06 -7.91
CA GLU A 48 12.51 -1.98 -6.83
C GLU A 48 11.33 -2.86 -6.40
N SER A 49 10.11 -2.49 -6.77
CA SER A 49 8.98 -3.40 -6.65
C SER A 49 9.12 -4.59 -7.63
N CYS A 50 8.92 -5.82 -7.15
CA CYS A 50 9.03 -7.06 -7.93
C CYS A 50 7.84 -7.31 -8.89
N HIS A 51 7.19 -6.25 -9.37
CA HIS A 51 5.91 -6.33 -10.06
C HIS A 51 6.05 -6.02 -11.56
N SER A 52 5.44 -6.87 -12.39
CA SER A 52 5.50 -6.76 -13.86
C SER A 52 4.66 -5.63 -14.46
N ARG A 53 3.97 -4.81 -13.65
CA ARG A 53 3.08 -3.74 -14.14
C ARG A 53 3.87 -2.49 -14.48
N ASN A 54 3.51 -1.80 -15.55
CA ASN A 54 4.21 -0.59 -16.00
C ASN A 54 4.16 0.55 -14.96
N ARG A 55 5.29 1.24 -14.71
CA ARG A 55 5.39 2.47 -13.91
C ARG A 55 4.25 3.47 -14.13
N ARG A 56 3.83 3.68 -15.38
CA ARG A 56 2.74 4.62 -15.72
C ARG A 56 1.44 4.25 -15.02
N THR A 57 1.17 2.95 -14.85
CA THR A 57 -0.03 2.47 -14.17
C THR A 57 -0.01 2.83 -12.69
N LEU A 58 1.15 2.71 -12.03
CA LEU A 58 1.30 3.11 -10.63
C LEU A 58 1.18 4.63 -10.46
N SER A 59 1.82 5.40 -11.35
CA SER A 59 1.70 6.87 -11.35
C SER A 59 0.26 7.32 -11.55
N HIS A 60 -0.45 6.77 -12.52
CA HIS A 60 -1.85 7.08 -12.75
C HIS A 60 -2.73 6.67 -11.55
N PHE A 61 -2.45 5.53 -10.91
CA PHE A 61 -3.16 5.11 -9.71
C PHE A 61 -3.03 6.11 -8.55
N LEU A 62 -1.82 6.63 -8.30
CA LEU A 62 -1.58 7.58 -7.21
C LEU A 62 -2.08 8.99 -7.49
N THR A 63 -2.26 9.37 -8.75
CA THR A 63 -2.61 10.76 -9.13
C THR A 63 -4.06 10.92 -9.58
N HIS A 64 -4.63 9.88 -10.19
CA HIS A 64 -5.97 9.90 -10.79
C HIS A 64 -6.83 8.72 -10.33
N GLY A 65 -6.32 7.89 -9.42
CA GLY A 65 -7.07 6.78 -8.86
C GLY A 65 -8.33 7.28 -8.16
N LYS A 66 -9.46 6.59 -8.38
CA LYS A 66 -10.70 6.86 -7.68
C LYS A 66 -10.88 5.81 -6.58
N TRP A 67 -10.29 6.09 -5.42
CA TRP A 67 -10.42 5.27 -4.20
C TRP A 67 -10.35 6.19 -2.97
N ASN A 68 -10.89 5.74 -1.85
CA ASN A 68 -11.05 6.58 -0.66
C ASN A 68 -9.75 6.63 0.16
N GLU A 69 -8.87 7.58 -0.14
CA GLU A 69 -7.59 7.75 0.56
C GLU A 69 -7.76 8.06 2.05
N ASP A 70 -8.76 8.88 2.40
CA ASP A 70 -9.04 9.28 3.79
C ASP A 70 -9.41 8.06 4.66
N HIS A 71 -10.19 7.13 4.11
CA HIS A 71 -10.52 5.90 4.81
C HIS A 71 -9.28 5.03 5.05
N LEU A 72 -8.37 4.92 4.07
CA LEU A 72 -7.12 4.18 4.25
C LEU A 72 -6.28 4.82 5.36
N LEU A 73 -6.12 6.14 5.34
CA LEU A 73 -5.37 6.87 6.36
C LEU A 73 -5.96 6.62 7.76
N HIS A 74 -7.28 6.74 7.89
CA HIS A 74 -7.97 6.49 9.15
C HIS A 74 -7.73 5.07 9.68
N VAL A 75 -7.91 4.04 8.84
CA VAL A 75 -7.70 2.63 9.24
C VAL A 75 -6.25 2.39 9.67
N VAL A 76 -5.27 2.94 8.95
CA VAL A 76 -3.85 2.79 9.29
C VAL A 76 -3.51 3.51 10.60
N GLN A 77 -4.03 4.72 10.82
CA GLN A 77 -3.83 5.48 12.05
C GLN A 77 -4.43 4.76 13.26
N GLU A 78 -5.66 4.24 13.14
CA GLU A 78 -6.28 3.45 14.22
C GLU A 78 -5.47 2.19 14.53
N SER A 79 -4.97 1.50 13.51
CA SER A 79 -4.14 0.31 13.71
C SER A 79 -2.83 0.65 14.42
N ALA A 80 -2.17 1.75 14.04
CA ALA A 80 -0.95 2.21 14.68
C ALA A 80 -1.19 2.62 16.14
N TRP A 81 -2.28 3.35 16.41
CA TRP A 81 -2.68 3.72 17.77
C TRP A 81 -2.87 2.49 18.66
N LYS A 82 -3.59 1.47 18.16
CA LYS A 82 -3.81 0.21 18.90
C LYS A 82 -2.50 -0.52 19.18
N ALA A 83 -1.58 -0.59 18.21
CA ALA A 83 -0.28 -1.23 18.40
C ALA A 83 0.54 -0.55 19.52
N ILE A 84 0.63 0.78 19.50
CA ILE A 84 1.35 1.56 20.52
C ILE A 84 0.77 1.33 21.92
N HIS A 85 -0.55 1.25 22.05
CA HIS A 85 -1.21 1.09 23.36
C HIS A 85 -1.29 -0.35 23.84
N GLN A 86 -1.03 -1.34 22.99
CA GLN A 86 -0.91 -2.75 23.40
C GLN A 86 0.52 -3.09 23.86
N GLU A 87 1.50 -2.30 23.47
CA GLU A 87 2.91 -2.44 23.87
C GLU A 87 3.29 -1.64 25.13
N ALA A 88 2.39 -0.76 25.62
CA ALA A 88 2.54 0.05 26.84
C ALA A 88 1.89 -0.61 28.06
#